data_AF-A0A381ZT61-F1
#
_entry.id   AF-A0A381ZT61-F1
#
_cell.length_a   1.000
_cell.length_b   1.000
_cell.length_c   1.000
_cell.angle_alpha   90.00
_cell.angle_beta   90.00
_cell.angle_gamma   90.00
#
_symmetry.space_group_name_H-M   'P 1'
#
loop_
_entity.id
_entity.type
_entity.pdbx_description
1 polymer ?
#
loop_
_entity_poly.entity_id
_entity_poly.type
_entity_poly.pdbx_seq_one_letter_code
_entity_poly.pdbx_strand_id
1 'polypeptide(L)'
;MKYITAFLTVIAVSLMPGALCALETTSVSALMRQAAAQQKVGKFNLAEGTLRQVLAEAEEQGDKVLAARIKNNLASLWILGSKKYRSSNEEPDVYLLESLAVAEETGDKDLETRVRINLGNLLIGWTNYEDAAFNFL
;
A
#
# COMPACT_ATOMS: atom_id res chain seq x y z
N MET A 1 -58.81 36.69 -8.24
CA MET A 1 -57.60 35.84 -8.19
C MET A 1 -58.08 34.39 -8.05
N LYS A 2 -58.55 33.69 -9.09
CA LYS A 2 -57.84 32.98 -10.18
C LYS A 2 -56.81 31.92 -9.72
N TYR A 3 -57.34 30.71 -9.51
CA TYR A 3 -56.88 29.36 -9.91
C TYR A 3 -55.69 28.66 -9.21
N ILE A 4 -56.06 27.56 -8.53
CA ILE A 4 -55.33 26.31 -8.31
C ILE A 4 -55.21 25.56 -9.65
N THR A 5 -53.99 25.23 -10.15
CA THR A 5 -53.60 23.94 -10.81
C THR A 5 -52.17 23.93 -11.42
N ALA A 6 -51.55 22.73 -11.40
CA ALA A 6 -50.42 22.19 -12.21
C ALA A 6 -48.99 22.65 -11.82
N PHE A 7 -47.93 21.83 -11.72
CA PHE A 7 -47.50 20.56 -12.33
C PHE A 7 -46.74 19.73 -11.26
N LEU A 8 -46.95 18.44 -11.01
CA LEU A 8 -46.59 17.30 -11.87
C LEU A 8 -45.16 17.41 -12.46
N THR A 9 -44.15 17.31 -11.58
CA THR A 9 -42.85 16.72 -11.95
C THR A 9 -42.69 15.41 -11.20
N VAL A 10 -43.28 14.38 -11.80
CA VAL A 10 -42.77 13.02 -11.70
C VAL A 10 -41.35 13.08 -12.26
N ILE A 11 -40.34 13.03 -11.39
CA ILE A 11 -39.16 12.23 -11.70
C ILE A 11 -39.21 11.09 -10.70
N ALA A 12 -39.55 9.93 -11.24
CA ALA A 12 -39.48 8.66 -10.58
C ALA A 12 -38.09 8.49 -9.94
N VAL A 13 -38.00 8.72 -8.63
CA VAL A 13 -36.99 8.08 -7.79
C VAL A 13 -37.65 6.84 -7.18
N SER A 14 -38.14 5.98 -8.06
CA SER A 14 -38.43 4.59 -7.75
C SER A 14 -37.72 3.76 -8.82
N LEU A 15 -36.92 2.82 -8.35
CA LEU A 15 -36.07 1.89 -9.10
C LEU A 15 -34.79 2.45 -9.72
N MET A 16 -33.75 2.57 -8.89
CA MET A 16 -32.51 1.83 -9.15
C MET A 16 -31.89 1.33 -7.84
N PRO A 17 -32.19 0.10 -7.39
CA PRO A 17 -31.41 -0.58 -6.36
C PRO A 17 -30.05 -1.11 -6.87
N GLY A 18 -29.56 -0.65 -8.04
CA GLY A 18 -28.51 -1.34 -8.78
C GLY A 18 -27.32 -0.50 -9.25
N ALA A 19 -27.27 0.80 -8.94
CA ALA A 19 -26.22 1.69 -9.46
C ALA A 19 -25.23 2.23 -8.41
N LEU A 20 -25.30 1.77 -7.16
CA LEU A 20 -24.36 2.17 -6.09
C LEU A 20 -23.45 1.03 -5.59
N CYS A 21 -23.57 -0.19 -6.12
CA CYS A 21 -22.72 -1.32 -5.74
C CYS A 21 -21.92 -1.83 -6.94
N ALA A 22 -21.06 -0.98 -7.47
CA ALA A 22 -19.88 -1.41 -8.22
C ALA A 22 -18.75 -0.42 -7.94
N LEU A 23 -18.47 -0.16 -6.65
CA LEU A 23 -17.08 0.10 -6.31
C LEU A 23 -16.38 -1.22 -6.64
N GLU A 24 -15.77 -1.30 -7.81
CA GLU A 24 -14.87 -2.41 -8.13
C GLU A 24 -13.86 -2.44 -7.00
N THR A 25 -14.05 -3.36 -6.05
CA THR A 25 -13.05 -3.67 -5.03
C THR A 25 -11.89 -4.26 -5.81
N THR A 26 -11.02 -3.39 -6.28
CA THR A 26 -9.81 -3.78 -7.00
C THR A 26 -9.07 -4.68 -6.03
N SER A 27 -8.85 -5.95 -6.40
CA SER A 27 -8.28 -6.91 -5.45
C SER A 27 -6.96 -6.36 -4.91
N VAL A 28 -6.65 -6.62 -3.64
CA VAL A 28 -5.37 -6.25 -3.02
C VAL A 28 -4.18 -6.58 -3.94
N SER A 29 -4.22 -7.76 -4.58
CA SER A 29 -3.20 -8.19 -5.54
C SER A 29 -3.13 -7.32 -6.81
N ALA A 30 -4.24 -6.78 -7.29
CA ALA A 30 -4.26 -5.83 -8.40
C ALA A 30 -3.69 -4.46 -7.98
N LEU A 31 -4.06 -3.95 -6.80
CA LEU A 31 -3.50 -2.70 -6.24
C LEU A 31 -1.99 -2.81 -5.99
N MET A 32 -1.51 -3.95 -5.47
CA MET A 32 -0.08 -4.20 -5.29
C MET A 32 0.67 -4.22 -6.64
N ARG A 33 0.10 -4.85 -7.68
CA ARG A 33 0.70 -4.85 -9.03
C ARG A 33 0.70 -3.45 -9.65
N GLN A 34 -0.36 -2.67 -9.43
CA GLN A 34 -0.45 -1.27 -9.87
C GLN A 34 0.63 -0.42 -9.21
N ALA A 35 0.81 -0.53 -7.89
CA ALA A 35 1.85 0.21 -7.17
C ALA A 35 3.26 -0.14 -7.69
N ALA A 36 3.55 -1.43 -7.89
CA ALA A 36 4.81 -1.88 -8.47
C ALA A 36 5.03 -1.32 -9.89
N ALA A 37 3.99 -1.31 -10.74
CA ALA A 37 4.08 -0.74 -12.07
C ALA A 37 4.32 0.78 -12.05
N GLN A 38 3.65 1.51 -11.16
CA GLN A 38 3.86 2.94 -10.96
C GLN A 38 5.28 3.26 -10.48
N GLN A 39 5.81 2.49 -9.52
CA GLN A 39 7.19 2.61 -9.03
C GLN A 39 8.19 2.40 -10.18
N LYS A 40 7.99 1.37 -11.00
CA LYS A 40 8.87 1.06 -12.15
C LYS A 40 8.99 2.20 -13.16
N VAL A 41 7.94 3.02 -13.31
CA VAL A 41 7.93 4.19 -14.21
C VAL A 41 8.17 5.51 -13.48
N GLY A 42 8.66 5.48 -12.24
CA GLY A 42 9.03 6.67 -11.45
C GLY A 42 7.85 7.46 -10.88
N LYS A 43 6.62 6.92 -10.94
CA LYS A 43 5.41 7.56 -10.38
C LYS A 43 5.28 7.26 -8.88
N PHE A 44 6.30 7.62 -8.11
CA PHE A 44 6.44 7.29 -6.69
C PHE A 44 5.28 7.77 -5.82
N ASN A 45 4.76 9.00 -6.02
CA ASN A 45 3.59 9.49 -5.27
C ASN A 45 2.34 8.60 -5.46
N LEU A 46 2.11 8.12 -6.68
CA LEU A 46 0.94 7.28 -6.95
C LEU A 46 1.13 5.88 -6.36
N ALA A 47 2.34 5.35 -6.44
CA ALA A 47 2.68 4.06 -5.84
C ALA A 47 2.53 4.11 -4.31
N GLU A 48 3.04 5.17 -3.68
CA GLU A 48 2.94 5.38 -2.24
C GLU A 48 1.47 5.54 -1.79
N GLY A 49 0.67 6.36 -2.48
CA GLY A 49 -0.76 6.49 -2.19
C GLY A 49 -1.53 5.17 -2.33
N THR A 50 -1.24 4.39 -3.37
CA THR A 50 -1.87 3.07 -3.58
C THR A 50 -1.49 2.09 -2.45
N LEU A 51 -0.21 2.07 -2.04
CA LEU A 51 0.25 1.23 -0.95
C LEU A 51 -0.36 1.65 0.39
N ARG A 52 -0.49 2.94 0.67
CA ARG A 52 -1.12 3.42 1.91
C ARG A 52 -2.59 3.04 2.02
N GLN A 53 -3.33 3.10 0.91
CA GLN A 53 -4.72 2.64 0.90
C GLN A 53 -4.80 1.18 1.32
N VAL A 54 -3.99 0.31 0.71
CA VAL A 54 -3.98 -1.12 1.04
C VAL A 54 -3.47 -1.38 2.46
N LEU A 55 -2.51 -0.60 2.95
CA LEU A 55 -2.02 -0.72 4.33
C LEU A 55 -3.13 -0.42 5.34
N ALA A 56 -3.88 0.66 5.14
CA ALA A 56 -4.98 1.04 6.02
C ALA A 56 -6.07 -0.05 6.04
N GLU A 57 -6.42 -0.60 4.87
CA GLU A 57 -7.38 -1.72 4.76
C GLU A 57 -6.87 -2.98 5.50
N ALA A 58 -5.57 -3.30 5.39
CA ALA A 58 -4.97 -4.44 6.07
C ALA A 58 -4.95 -4.26 7.60
N GLU A 59 -4.61 -3.06 8.07
CA GLU A 59 -4.58 -2.73 9.50
C GLU A 59 -5.99 -2.73 10.11
N GLU A 60 -7.00 -2.21 9.40
CA GLU A 60 -8.42 -2.27 9.81
C GLU A 60 -8.91 -3.71 9.95
N GLN A 61 -8.47 -4.60 9.07
CA GLN A 61 -8.83 -6.02 9.08
C GLN A 61 -7.98 -6.85 10.07
N GLY A 62 -6.93 -6.27 10.65
CA GLY A 62 -5.95 -6.99 11.47
C GLY A 62 -5.09 -7.99 10.68
N ASP A 63 -5.00 -7.86 9.36
CA ASP A 63 -4.16 -8.71 8.51
C ASP A 63 -2.69 -8.29 8.61
N LYS A 64 -2.00 -8.85 9.60
CA LYS A 64 -0.58 -8.58 9.87
C LYS A 64 0.34 -8.98 8.71
N VAL A 65 0.02 -10.07 8.00
CA VAL A 65 0.86 -10.58 6.90
C VAL A 65 0.78 -9.63 5.70
N LEU A 66 -0.43 -9.19 5.35
CA LEU A 66 -0.60 -8.20 4.31
C LEU A 66 0.05 -6.86 4.70
N ALA A 67 -0.17 -6.38 5.92
CA ALA A 67 0.43 -5.15 6.41
C ALA A 67 1.97 -5.19 6.29
N ALA A 68 2.61 -6.29 6.70
CA ALA A 68 4.06 -6.50 6.55
C ALA A 68 4.50 -6.47 5.07
N ARG A 69 3.78 -7.13 4.17
CA ARG A 69 4.07 -7.08 2.72
C ARG A 69 4.01 -5.67 2.16
N ILE A 70 3.06 -4.86 2.62
CA ILE A 70 2.90 -3.46 2.18
C ILE A 70 3.98 -2.55 2.79
N LYS A 71 4.30 -2.72 4.08
CA LYS A 71 5.39 -1.98 4.75
C LYS A 71 6.75 -2.22 4.09
N ASN A 72 7.07 -3.47 3.74
CA ASN A 72 8.25 -3.79 2.93
C ASN A 72 8.27 -3.05 1.58
N ASN A 73 7.14 -2.97 0.89
CA ASN A 73 7.04 -2.28 -0.40
C ASN A 73 7.20 -0.75 -0.26
N LEU A 74 6.61 -0.14 0.78
CA LEU A 74 6.81 1.28 1.10
C LEU A 74 8.28 1.58 1.40
N ALA A 75 8.94 0.75 2.22
CA ALA A 75 10.36 0.89 2.50
C ALA A 75 11.20 0.81 1.21
N SER A 76 10.94 -0.18 0.34
CA SER A 76 11.60 -0.30 -0.96
C SER A 76 11.42 0.95 -1.83
N LEU A 77 10.21 1.51 -1.86
CA LEU A 77 9.90 2.73 -2.58
C LEU A 77 10.72 3.91 -2.06
N TRP A 78 10.84 4.07 -0.74
CA TRP A 78 11.59 5.17 -0.12
C TRP A 78 13.10 5.03 -0.30
N ILE A 79 13.63 3.81 -0.26
CA ILE A 79 15.04 3.50 -0.53
C ILE A 79 15.40 3.88 -1.97
N LEU A 80 14.57 3.52 -2.96
CA LEU A 80 14.85 3.74 -4.38
C LEU A 80 14.50 5.13 -4.89
N GLY A 81 13.48 5.76 -4.30
CA GLY A 81 12.98 7.06 -4.75
C GLY A 81 13.67 8.22 -4.05
N SER A 82 13.19 8.55 -2.86
CA SER A 82 13.68 9.65 -2.01
C SER A 82 12.86 9.70 -0.72
N LYS A 83 13.46 10.19 0.37
CA LYS A 83 12.76 10.49 1.63
C LYS A 83 11.59 11.49 1.50
N LYS A 84 11.48 12.23 0.39
CA LYS A 84 10.34 13.16 0.19
C LYS A 84 8.98 12.46 0.00
N TYR A 85 9.00 11.14 -0.26
CA TYR A 85 7.81 10.33 -0.48
C TYR A 85 7.29 9.66 0.81
N ARG A 86 7.82 10.03 1.98
CA ARG A 86 7.38 9.53 3.28
C ARG A 86 7.21 10.66 4.28
N SER A 87 6.43 10.41 5.32
CA SER A 87 6.33 11.31 6.46
C SER A 87 7.66 11.33 7.21
N SER A 88 7.97 12.44 7.89
CA SER A 88 9.25 12.62 8.59
C SER A 88 9.44 11.69 9.79
N ASN A 89 8.37 11.06 10.27
CA ASN A 89 8.35 10.12 11.39
C ASN A 89 8.33 8.64 10.94
N GLU A 90 8.33 8.38 9.63
CA GLU A 90 8.40 7.02 9.09
C GLU A 90 9.80 6.74 8.62
N GLU A 91 10.43 5.67 9.08
CA GLU A 91 11.77 5.28 8.64
C GLU A 91 11.71 3.87 8.01
N PRO A 92 12.45 3.65 6.90
CA PRO A 92 12.36 2.40 6.15
C PRO A 92 12.86 1.18 6.94
N ASP A 93 13.86 1.35 7.80
CA ASP A 93 14.35 0.29 8.70
C ASP A 93 13.27 -0.19 9.67
N VAL A 94 12.50 0.72 10.28
CA VAL A 94 11.39 0.35 11.17
C VAL A 94 10.38 -0.53 10.43
N TYR A 95 9.98 -0.12 9.23
CA TYR A 95 9.01 -0.86 8.42
C TYR A 95 9.56 -2.23 7.99
N LEU A 96 10.85 -2.31 7.67
CA LEU A 96 11.51 -3.56 7.31
C LEU A 96 11.65 -4.49 8.52
N LEU A 97 12.03 -4.00 9.69
CA LEU A 97 12.17 -4.82 10.90
C LEU A 97 10.82 -5.35 11.39
N GLU A 98 9.76 -4.55 11.33
CA GLU A 98 8.39 -5.02 11.60
C GLU A 98 7.98 -6.12 10.60
N SER A 99 8.31 -5.94 9.32
CA SER A 99 8.00 -6.93 8.28
C SER A 99 8.79 -8.22 8.46
N LEU A 100 10.06 -8.11 8.89
CA LEU A 100 10.91 -9.26 9.18
C LEU A 100 10.36 -10.06 10.35
N ALA A 101 9.95 -9.39 11.44
CA ALA A 101 9.36 -10.04 12.60
C ALA A 101 8.11 -10.86 12.23
N VAL A 102 7.21 -10.30 11.40
CA VAL A 102 6.03 -11.03 10.91
C VAL A 102 6.43 -12.20 10.01
N ALA A 103 7.42 -12.03 9.13
CA ALA A 103 7.89 -13.11 8.27
C ALA A 103 8.48 -14.27 9.08
N GLU A 104 9.27 -13.97 10.12
CA GLU A 104 9.85 -14.95 11.03
C GLU A 104 8.77 -15.63 11.90
N GLU A 105 7.82 -14.89 12.45
CA GLU A 105 6.70 -15.42 13.25
C GLU A 105 5.82 -16.38 12.44
N THR A 106 5.60 -16.08 11.16
CA THR A 106 4.71 -16.85 10.27
C THR A 106 5.43 -17.92 9.45
N GLY A 107 6.77 -17.92 9.44
CA GLY A 107 7.58 -18.80 8.58
C GLY A 107 7.52 -18.45 7.08
N ASP A 108 7.11 -17.23 6.72
CA ASP A 108 7.00 -16.77 5.33
C ASP A 108 8.38 -16.45 4.73
N LYS A 109 9.03 -17.48 4.18
CA LYS A 109 10.38 -17.37 3.60
C LYS A 109 10.48 -16.45 2.38
N ASP A 110 9.38 -16.26 1.65
CA ASP A 110 9.35 -15.35 0.50
C ASP A 110 9.32 -13.88 0.96
N LEU A 111 8.54 -13.56 2.00
CA LEU A 111 8.59 -12.23 2.61
C LEU A 111 9.93 -11.98 3.28
N GLU A 112 10.44 -12.95 4.06
CA GLU A 112 11.74 -12.84 4.75
C GLU A 112 12.85 -12.49 3.77
N THR A 113 12.97 -13.23 2.66
CA THR A 113 14.00 -12.98 1.63
C THR A 113 13.91 -11.57 1.07
N ARG A 114 12.71 -11.10 0.74
CA ARG A 114 12.50 -9.76 0.17
C ARG A 114 12.82 -8.65 1.17
N VAL A 115 12.45 -8.84 2.43
CA VAL A 115 12.76 -7.90 3.52
C VAL A 115 14.26 -7.82 3.75
N ARG A 116 14.95 -8.95 3.85
CA ARG A 116 16.42 -9.00 3.99
C ARG A 116 17.13 -8.30 2.83
N ILE A 117 16.71 -8.52 1.59
CA ILE A 117 17.26 -7.81 0.43
C ILE A 117 17.10 -6.28 0.58
N ASN A 118 15.93 -5.81 1.02
CA ASN A 118 15.70 -4.38 1.20
C ASN A 118 16.48 -3.80 2.40
N LEU A 119 16.67 -4.56 3.49
CA LEU A 119 17.54 -4.17 4.60
C LEU A 119 18.99 -4.04 4.13
N GLY A 120 19.50 -5.00 3.36
CA GLY A 120 20.83 -4.94 2.78
C GLY A 120 21.01 -3.70 1.88
N ASN A 121 20.03 -3.40 1.02
CA ASN A 121 20.04 -2.21 0.18
C ASN A 121 20.04 -0.91 0.99
N LEU A 122 19.25 -0.84 2.08
CA LEU A 122 19.23 0.30 2.98
C LEU A 122 20.59 0.51 3.66
N LEU A 123 21.19 -0.57 4.17
CA LEU A 123 22.50 -0.57 4.82
C LEU A 123 23.62 -0.16 3.87
N ILE A 124 23.57 -0.58 2.59
CA ILE A 124 24.46 -0.06 1.54
C ILE A 124 24.32 1.46 1.41
N GLY A 125 23.08 1.98 1.41
CA GLY A 125 22.81 3.42 1.37
C GLY A 125 23.38 4.18 2.58
N TRP A 126 23.55 3.51 3.71
CA TRP A 126 24.19 4.02 4.92
C TRP A 126 25.69 3.69 5.01
N THR A 127 26.30 3.15 3.95
CA THR A 127 27.71 2.73 3.92
C THR A 127 28.07 1.63 4.94
N ASN A 128 27.08 0.89 5.44
CA ASN A 128 27.27 -0.21 6.38
C ASN A 128 27.34 -1.55 5.63
N TYR A 129 28.48 -1.80 4.99
CA TYR A 129 28.64 -2.92 4.07
C TYR A 129 28.73 -4.29 4.77
N GLU A 130 29.22 -4.34 6.00
CA GLU A 130 29.35 -5.58 6.77
C GLU A 130 27.97 -6.14 7.14
N ASP A 131 27.12 -5.30 7.75
CA ASP A 131 25.75 -5.71 8.09
C ASP A 131 24.90 -5.94 6.83
N ALA A 132 25.17 -5.20 5.74
CA ALA A 132 24.50 -5.45 4.47
C ALA A 132 24.80 -6.85 3.93
N ALA A 133 26.07 -7.30 4.01
CA ALA A 133 26.45 -8.63 3.55
C ALA A 133 25.72 -9.73 4.32
N PHE A 134 25.54 -9.58 5.63
CA PHE A 134 24.77 -10.53 6.44
C PHE A 134 23.31 -10.69 5.96
N ASN A 135 22.72 -9.62 5.41
CA ASN A 135 21.35 -9.66 4.90
C ASN A 135 21.22 -10.31 3.50
N PHE A 136 22.32 -10.59 2.81
CA PHE A 136 22.30 -11.23 1.48
C PHE A 136 22.71 -12.71 1.50
N LEU A 137 23.16 -13.23 2.65
CA LEU A 137 23.59 -14.62 2.85
C LEU A 137 22.44 -15.49 3.37
#